data_AF-A0A6J2YDY5-F1
#
_entry.id   AF-A0A6J2YDY5-F1
#
_cell.length_a   1.000
_cell.length_b   1.000
_cell.length_c   1.000
_cell.angle_alpha   90.00
_cell.angle_beta   90.00
_cell.angle_gamma   90.00
#
_symmetry.space_group_name_H-M   'P 1'
#
loop_
_entity.id
_entity.type
_entity.pdbx_description
1 polymer ?
#
loop_
_entity_poly.entity_id
_entity_poly.type
_entity_poly.pdbx_seq_one_letter_code
_entity_poly.pdbx_strand_id
1 'polypeptide(L)'
;MYTFRRIFCILPSILVIVFIGYIQGQGPLCKVNSEYKCNSTELQCPDTKPENSEGCKCYCLPGYWRDNCGNCVKECPCPPGKVWRQSNACLDQCKHEVCHLYVYRGCFCPIIQCWNGTTCILRNNTS
;
A
#
# COMPACT_ATOMS: atom_id res chain seq x y z
N MET A 1 14.43 -60.62 25.44
CA MET A 1 14.67 -59.95 24.14
C MET A 1 13.34 -59.55 23.51
N TYR A 2 12.66 -58.49 23.98
CA TYR A 2 11.35 -58.08 23.42
C TYR A 2 11.07 -56.58 23.48
N THR A 3 12.10 -55.72 23.55
CA THR A 3 11.89 -54.29 23.84
C THR A 3 12.51 -53.30 22.85
N PHE A 4 13.22 -53.77 21.81
CA PHE A 4 13.85 -52.87 20.83
C PHE A 4 13.12 -52.76 19.48
N ARG A 5 12.17 -53.66 19.18
CA ARG A 5 11.56 -53.78 17.86
C ARG A 5 10.35 -52.86 17.61
N ARG A 6 9.83 -52.18 18.65
CA ARG A 6 8.66 -51.28 18.53
C ARG A 6 9.00 -49.81 18.30
N ILE A 7 10.22 -49.36 18.63
CA ILE A 7 10.61 -47.95 18.53
C ILE A 7 10.86 -47.52 17.07
N PHE A 8 11.33 -48.45 16.23
CA PHE A 8 11.69 -48.18 14.82
C PHE A 8 10.49 -47.96 13.87
N CYS A 9 9.25 -48.28 14.28
CA CYS A 9 8.06 -48.08 13.44
C CYS A 9 7.31 -46.76 13.70
N ILE A 10 7.67 -46.01 14.75
CA ILE A 10 6.97 -44.76 15.13
C ILE A 10 7.66 -43.52 14.53
N LEU A 11 8.99 -43.58 14.31
CA LEU A 11 9.76 -42.50 13.70
C LEU A 11 9.30 -42.06 12.30
N PRO A 12 8.95 -42.95 11.34
CA PRO A 12 8.51 -42.49 10.02
C PRO A 12 7.15 -41.78 10.07
N SER A 13 6.27 -42.15 11.01
CA SER A 13 4.93 -41.55 11.14
C SER A 13 4.96 -40.12 11.70
N ILE A 14 5.90 -39.82 12.61
CA ILE A 14 6.05 -38.46 13.16
C ILE A 14 6.59 -37.51 12.09
N LEU A 15 7.55 -37.96 11.27
CA LEU A 15 8.06 -37.16 10.16
C LEU A 15 6.95 -36.80 9.16
N VAL A 16 6.05 -37.74 8.85
CA VAL A 16 4.92 -37.46 7.94
C VAL A 16 3.96 -36.40 8.51
N ILE A 17 3.68 -36.41 9.82
CA ILE A 17 2.79 -35.41 10.44
C ILE A 17 3.45 -34.02 10.45
N VAL A 18 4.75 -33.94 10.71
CA VAL A 18 5.51 -32.67 10.65
C VAL A 18 5.55 -32.12 9.22
N PHE A 19 5.69 -32.99 8.21
CA PHE A 19 5.64 -32.57 6.81
C PHE A 19 4.23 -32.12 6.37
N ILE A 20 3.15 -32.80 6.79
CA ILE A 20 1.78 -32.38 6.46
C ILE A 20 1.44 -31.04 7.12
N GLY A 21 1.87 -30.82 8.37
CA GLY A 21 1.69 -29.54 9.06
C GLY A 21 2.47 -28.38 8.44
N TYR A 22 3.58 -28.65 7.73
CA TYR A 22 4.35 -27.63 7.01
C TYR A 22 3.73 -27.23 5.66
N ILE A 23 3.00 -28.15 5.02
CA ILE A 23 2.30 -27.88 3.74
C ILE A 23 0.93 -27.21 3.95
N GLN A 24 0.35 -27.31 5.15
CA GLN A 24 -0.91 -26.66 5.48
C GLN A 24 -0.70 -25.27 6.12
N GLY A 25 -0.66 -24.22 5.28
CA GLY A 25 -1.23 -22.94 5.71
C GLY A 25 -0.36 -21.68 5.62
N GLN A 26 0.67 -21.63 4.78
CA GLN A 26 1.03 -20.34 4.22
C GLN A 26 -0.02 -19.99 3.16
N GLY A 27 -1.12 -19.35 3.59
CA GLY A 27 -1.97 -18.60 2.68
C GLY A 27 -1.11 -17.64 1.83
N PRO A 28 -1.64 -17.09 0.71
CA PRO A 28 -0.86 -16.21 -0.15
C PRO A 28 -0.17 -15.16 0.72
N LEU A 29 1.16 -15.19 0.75
CA LEU A 29 1.98 -14.33 1.60
C LEU A 29 1.87 -12.92 1.05
N CYS A 30 0.83 -12.24 1.48
CA CYS A 30 0.67 -10.82 1.24
C CYS A 30 1.85 -10.08 1.88
N LYS A 31 2.33 -9.04 1.18
CA LYS A 31 3.40 -8.19 1.69
C LYS A 31 2.99 -7.54 3.02
N VAL A 32 3.97 -7.04 3.76
CA VAL A 32 3.73 -6.28 5.00
C VAL A 32 2.70 -5.17 4.75
N ASN A 33 1.77 -4.99 5.70
CA ASN A 33 0.64 -4.05 5.63
C ASN A 33 -0.37 -4.32 4.50
N SER A 34 -0.47 -5.56 4.03
CA SER A 34 -1.53 -6.00 3.13
C SER A 34 -2.28 -7.21 3.66
N GLU A 35 -3.53 -7.34 3.24
CA GLU A 35 -4.47 -8.39 3.60
C GLU A 35 -5.08 -9.00 2.34
N TYR A 36 -5.29 -10.31 2.33
CA TYR A 36 -5.93 -10.98 1.20
C TYR A 36 -7.44 -10.74 1.26
N LYS A 37 -7.98 -10.05 0.25
CA LYS A 37 -9.41 -9.77 0.13
C LYS A 37 -9.87 -10.04 -1.31
N CYS A 38 -11.18 -10.12 -1.51
CA CYS A 38 -11.79 -10.22 -2.83
C CYS A 38 -12.70 -9.00 -3.02
N ASN A 39 -12.72 -8.45 -4.24
CA ASN A 39 -13.59 -7.33 -4.59
C ASN A 39 -13.47 -6.14 -3.63
N SER A 40 -12.24 -5.69 -3.40
CA SER A 40 -11.96 -4.54 -2.55
C SER A 40 -11.44 -3.37 -3.37
N THR A 41 -11.48 -2.17 -2.77
CA THR A 41 -10.98 -0.94 -3.36
C THR A 41 -9.71 -0.55 -2.63
N GLU A 42 -8.67 -0.22 -3.37
CA GLU A 42 -7.38 0.21 -2.79
C GLU A 42 -6.97 1.56 -3.31
N LEU A 43 -6.34 2.36 -2.46
CA LEU A 43 -5.80 3.66 -2.84
C LEU A 43 -4.37 3.49 -3.37
N GLN A 44 -4.10 4.06 -4.54
CA GLN A 44 -2.77 4.07 -5.13
C GLN A 44 -1.98 5.35 -4.83
N CYS A 45 -0.66 5.25 -4.88
CA CYS A 45 0.26 6.38 -4.94
C CYS A 45 0.60 6.72 -6.40
N PRO A 46 1.06 7.95 -6.70
CA PRO A 46 0.96 9.18 -5.91
C PRO A 46 -0.42 9.86 -6.04
N ASP A 47 -1.17 9.46 -7.08
CA ASP A 47 -2.53 9.88 -7.33
C ASP A 47 -3.43 8.98 -6.50
N THR A 48 -3.97 9.46 -5.39
CA THR A 48 -4.87 8.72 -4.47
C THR A 48 -6.23 8.43 -5.08
N LYS A 49 -6.19 7.85 -6.27
CA LYS A 49 -7.33 7.32 -6.98
C LYS A 49 -7.58 5.92 -6.44
N PRO A 50 -8.83 5.62 -6.04
CA PRO A 50 -9.22 4.26 -5.76
C PRO A 50 -9.13 3.42 -7.04
N GLU A 51 -8.43 2.29 -6.97
CA GLU A 51 -8.49 1.24 -7.98
C GLU A 51 -9.45 0.15 -7.50
N ASN A 52 -10.42 -0.18 -8.34
CA ASN A 52 -11.24 -1.37 -8.19
C ASN A 52 -10.60 -2.49 -9.00
N SER A 53 -10.26 -3.59 -8.35
CA SER A 53 -9.80 -4.79 -9.04
C SER A 53 -10.84 -5.88 -8.86
N GLU A 54 -11.28 -6.45 -9.98
CA GLU A 54 -12.13 -7.63 -9.99
C GLU A 54 -11.26 -8.84 -9.64
N GLY A 55 -11.63 -9.55 -8.58
CA GLY A 55 -10.90 -10.73 -8.13
C GLY A 55 -10.26 -10.61 -6.74
N CYS A 56 -9.68 -11.73 -6.31
CA CYS A 56 -9.02 -11.87 -5.03
C CYS A 56 -7.53 -11.57 -5.15
N LYS A 57 -7.04 -10.55 -4.44
CA LYS A 57 -5.63 -10.18 -4.38
C LYS A 57 -5.27 -9.70 -2.97
N CYS A 58 -3.99 -9.46 -2.74
CA CYS A 58 -3.55 -8.76 -1.53
C CYS A 58 -3.82 -7.26 -1.69
N TYR A 59 -4.63 -6.70 -0.82
CA TYR A 59 -4.97 -5.27 -0.75
C TYR A 59 -4.24 -4.63 0.43
N CYS A 60 -3.81 -3.38 0.31
CA CYS A 60 -3.25 -2.64 1.42
C CYS A 60 -4.30 -2.46 2.53
N LEU A 61 -3.84 -2.53 3.78
CA LEU A 61 -4.66 -2.23 4.93
C LEU A 61 -5.24 -0.80 4.87
N PRO A 62 -6.37 -0.53 5.53
CA PRO A 62 -6.93 0.81 5.60
C PRO A 62 -5.90 1.83 6.11
N GLY A 63 -5.74 2.94 5.39
CA GLY A 63 -4.76 3.97 5.72
C GLY A 63 -3.34 3.68 5.22
N TYR A 64 -3.15 2.65 4.39
CA TYR A 64 -1.97 2.44 3.58
C TYR A 64 -2.31 2.61 2.09
N TRP A 65 -1.30 2.98 1.31
CA TRP A 65 -1.39 3.20 -0.12
C TRP A 65 -0.42 2.29 -0.85
N ARG A 66 -0.80 1.83 -2.04
CA ARG A 66 0.08 1.02 -2.87
C ARG A 66 1.04 1.90 -3.66
N ASP A 67 2.34 1.70 -3.47
CA ASP A 67 3.38 2.32 -4.29
C ASP A 67 3.51 1.63 -5.67
N ASN A 68 4.26 2.24 -6.58
CA ASN A 68 4.52 1.68 -7.92
C ASN A 68 5.30 0.34 -7.88
N CYS A 69 5.96 0.03 -6.76
CA CYS A 69 6.67 -1.22 -6.51
C CYS A 69 5.75 -2.30 -5.90
N GLY A 70 4.45 -2.00 -5.72
CA GLY A 70 3.45 -2.87 -5.14
C GLY A 70 3.61 -3.09 -3.63
N ASN A 71 4.26 -2.18 -2.90
CA ASN A 71 4.35 -2.18 -1.44
C ASN A 71 3.29 -1.26 -0.83
N CYS A 72 2.84 -1.60 0.37
CA CYS A 72 1.89 -0.81 1.13
C CYS A 72 2.63 0.17 2.05
N VAL A 73 2.57 1.45 1.70
CA VAL A 73 3.26 2.53 2.40
C VAL A 73 2.26 3.47 3.06
N LYS A 74 2.66 4.08 4.18
CA LYS A 74 1.85 5.11 4.87
C LYS A 74 2.02 6.50 4.26
N GLU A 75 3.15 6.71 3.59
CA GLU A 75 3.50 7.95 2.90
C GLU A 75 4.01 7.60 1.52
N CYS A 76 3.37 8.16 0.49
CA CYS A 76 3.76 7.87 -0.87
C CYS A 76 5.02 8.66 -1.25
N PRO A 77 5.92 8.07 -2.05
CA PRO A 77 6.98 8.84 -2.68
C PRO A 77 6.36 9.85 -3.64
N CYS A 78 6.67 11.12 -3.43
CA CYS A 78 6.18 12.21 -4.26
C CYS A 78 7.20 12.65 -5.31
N PRO A 79 6.74 13.20 -6.45
CA PRO A 79 7.64 13.79 -7.43
C PRO A 79 8.46 14.94 -6.80
N PRO A 80 9.62 15.29 -7.39
CA PRO A 80 10.50 16.31 -6.85
C PRO A 80 9.75 17.62 -6.59
N GLY A 81 9.95 18.19 -5.41
CA GLY A 81 9.30 19.43 -4.99
C GLY A 81 7.90 19.27 -4.41
N LYS A 82 7.26 18.10 -4.51
CA LYS A 82 5.99 17.79 -3.81
C LYS A 82 6.24 16.97 -2.55
N VAL A 83 5.32 17.09 -1.60
CA VAL A 83 5.31 16.39 -0.31
C VAL A 83 3.98 15.67 -0.10
N TRP A 84 4.03 14.55 0.61
CA TRP A 84 2.84 13.79 0.96
C TRP A 84 2.09 14.50 2.09
N ARG A 85 0.93 15.07 1.78
CA ARG A 85 0.14 15.86 2.75
C ARG A 85 -1.34 15.82 2.42
N GLN A 86 -2.15 16.31 3.36
CA GLN A 86 -3.54 16.61 3.09
C GLN A 86 -3.65 17.98 2.43
N SER A 87 -4.25 18.03 1.24
CA SER A 87 -4.51 19.26 0.50
C SER A 87 -5.61 19.03 -0.54
N ASN A 88 -5.83 20.03 -1.39
CA ASN A 88 -6.71 19.96 -2.54
C ASN A 88 -5.89 20.23 -3.81
N ALA A 89 -6.07 19.43 -4.85
CA ALA A 89 -5.46 19.64 -6.17
C ALA A 89 -5.75 21.03 -6.76
N CYS A 90 -6.94 21.61 -6.50
CA CYS A 90 -7.26 22.95 -6.97
C CYS A 90 -6.39 24.01 -6.25
N LEU A 91 -6.24 23.93 -4.93
CA LEU A 91 -5.36 24.82 -4.17
C LEU A 91 -3.87 24.58 -4.45
N ASP A 92 -3.52 23.40 -4.93
CA ASP A 92 -2.17 23.06 -5.35
C ASP A 92 -1.76 23.86 -6.59
N GLN A 93 -2.70 24.25 -7.46
CA GLN A 93 -2.37 24.99 -8.69
C GLN A 93 -2.07 26.47 -8.41
N CYS A 94 -1.21 27.05 -9.23
CA CYS A 94 -0.93 28.49 -9.27
C CYS A 94 -2.05 29.31 -9.95
N LYS A 95 -3.31 28.93 -9.75
CA LYS A 95 -4.47 29.59 -10.36
C LYS A 95 -5.39 30.15 -9.29
N HIS A 96 -5.93 31.34 -9.55
CA HIS A 96 -6.94 31.97 -8.70
C HIS A 96 -8.33 31.53 -9.14
N GLU A 97 -8.66 30.28 -8.86
CA GLU A 97 -10.00 29.72 -9.09
C GLU A 97 -10.70 29.46 -7.75
N VAL A 98 -12.05 29.52 -7.75
CA VAL A 98 -12.84 29.18 -6.56
C VAL A 98 -12.78 27.66 -6.39
N CYS A 99 -11.98 27.22 -5.43
CA CYS A 99 -11.78 25.82 -5.12
C CYS A 99 -12.81 25.30 -4.11
N HIS A 100 -13.31 24.08 -4.33
CA HIS A 100 -14.03 23.34 -3.29
C HIS A 100 -13.12 23.07 -2.08
N LEU A 101 -13.66 23.09 -0.87
CA LEU A 101 -12.90 22.85 0.37
C LEU A 101 -12.63 21.36 0.64
N TYR A 102 -12.92 20.47 -0.32
CA TYR A 102 -12.66 19.05 -0.17
C TYR A 102 -11.15 18.77 -0.24
N VAL A 103 -10.60 18.19 0.83
CA VAL A 103 -9.18 17.85 0.95
C VAL A 103 -8.99 16.34 1.07
N TYR A 104 -7.93 15.83 0.48
CA TYR A 104 -7.53 14.43 0.53
C TYR A 104 -6.01 14.31 0.71
N ARG A 105 -5.51 13.14 1.10
CA ARG A 105 -4.05 12.91 1.17
C ARG A 105 -3.53 12.67 -0.25
N GLY A 106 -2.40 13.26 -0.59
CA GLY A 106 -1.81 13.18 -1.92
C GLY A 106 -0.45 13.85 -1.98
N CYS A 107 0.15 13.85 -3.16
CA CYS A 107 1.36 14.61 -3.42
C CYS A 107 1.03 16.04 -3.84
N PHE A 108 1.37 17.00 -2.98
CA PHE A 108 1.10 18.42 -3.17
C PHE A 108 2.32 19.27 -2.89
N CYS A 109 2.32 20.51 -3.36
CA CYS A 109 3.36 21.46 -3.06
C CYS A 109 3.44 21.76 -1.55
N PRO A 110 4.64 22.14 -1.06
CA PRO A 110 4.84 22.63 0.28
C PRO A 110 3.89 23.78 0.61
N ILE A 111 3.74 24.06 1.91
CA ILE A 111 2.99 25.23 2.38
C ILE A 111 3.58 26.48 1.68
N ILE A 112 2.73 27.47 1.37
CA ILE A 112 3.04 28.71 0.62
C ILE A 112 3.49 28.57 -0.84
N GLN A 113 3.60 27.35 -1.35
CA GLN A 113 3.93 27.09 -2.76
C GLN A 113 2.71 26.62 -3.56
N CYS A 114 2.79 26.76 -4.87
CA CYS A 114 1.81 26.25 -5.83
C CYS A 114 2.52 25.62 -7.04
N TRP A 115 1.82 24.73 -7.72
CA TRP A 115 2.26 24.01 -8.90
C TRP A 115 2.00 24.85 -10.15
N ASN A 116 3.06 25.18 -10.88
CA ASN A 116 3.00 25.90 -12.16
C ASN A 116 2.98 24.95 -13.38
N GLY A 117 2.61 23.67 -13.18
CA GLY A 117 2.63 22.65 -14.23
C GLY A 117 3.93 21.84 -14.29
N THR A 118 5.05 22.41 -13.89
CA THR A 118 6.38 21.75 -13.91
C THR A 118 7.04 21.63 -12.55
N THR A 119 6.94 22.66 -11.70
CA THR A 119 7.56 22.69 -10.37
C THR A 119 6.67 23.44 -9.38
N CYS A 120 6.96 23.23 -8.08
CA CYS A 120 6.40 24.04 -7.02
C CYS A 120 7.17 25.37 -6.90
N ILE A 121 6.44 26.47 -7.01
CA ILE A 121 6.96 27.84 -6.93
C ILE A 121 6.25 28.60 -5.81
N LEU A 122 6.84 29.70 -5.35
CA LEU A 122 6.19 30.59 -4.39
C LEU A 122 4.94 31.20 -5.01
N ARG A 123 3.82 31.18 -4.28
CA ARG A 123 2.53 31.68 -4.76
C ARG A 123 2.55 33.18 -5.10
N ASN A 124 3.49 33.95 -4.54
CA ASN A 124 3.63 35.39 -4.86
C ASN A 124 4.31 35.65 -6.22
N ASN A 125 4.89 34.65 -6.86
CA ASN A 125 5.56 34.81 -8.16
C ASN A 125 4.60 34.63 -9.35
N THR A 126 3.29 34.51 -9.09
CA THR A 126 2.26 34.44 -10.14
C THR A 126 1.73 35.85 -10.39
N SER A 127 2.49 36.63 -11.16
CA SER A 127 2.09 37.94 -11.70
C SER A 127 1.19 37.80 -12.91
#